data_AF-A0A1P8WEQ3-F1
#
_entry.id   AF-A0A1P8WEQ3-F1
#
_cell.length_a   1.000
_cell.length_b   1.000
_cell.length_c   1.000
_cell.angle_alpha   90.00
_cell.angle_beta   90.00
_cell.angle_gamma   90.00
#
_symmetry.space_group_name_H-M   'P 1'
#
loop_
_entity.id
_entity.type
_entity.pdbx_description
1 polymer ?
#
loop_
_entity_poly.entity_id
_entity_poly.type
_entity_poly.pdbx_seq_one_letter_code
_entity_poly.pdbx_strand_id
1 'polypeptide(L)'
;MSGFGGHVAFYITIEQGIVACLVRLAGFGDDSSFAHKVRQKGDDLIMASDEEIFEKVQETLVDALGVDDDEVESSATLIGDLGAESIDFLDIVFRLEKNFDIKIPRGELFPENLASADSGFVADGKVTEGGIAQLREKMPHADVDSFAADPQVNKIPDLFTVDMICKFVKSRLN
;
A
#
# COMPACT_ATOMS: atom_id res chain seq x y z
N MET A 1 36.18 40.55 42.63
CA MET A 1 36.53 39.55 41.61
C MET A 1 35.28 38.70 41.41
N SER A 2 34.46 39.07 40.41
CA SER A 2 34.26 38.26 39.18
C SER A 2 33.14 37.24 39.41
N GLY A 3 32.02 37.18 38.71
CA GLY A 3 31.51 37.89 37.55
C GLY A 3 30.11 37.34 37.28
N PHE A 4 29.24 38.17 36.71
CA PHE A 4 27.94 37.78 36.18
C PHE A 4 28.08 36.61 35.19
N GLY A 5 27.32 35.53 35.39
CA GLY A 5 27.16 34.44 34.43
C GLY A 5 25.67 34.24 34.16
N GLY A 6 25.09 35.11 33.32
CA GLY A 6 23.71 34.95 32.86
C GLY A 6 23.59 33.68 32.02
N HIS A 7 22.70 32.77 32.42
CA HIS A 7 22.25 31.70 31.54
C HIS A 7 21.31 32.31 30.50
N VAL A 8 21.82 32.49 29.29
CA VAL A 8 21.01 32.77 28.11
C VAL A 8 20.41 31.43 27.69
N ALA A 9 19.14 31.18 28.04
CA ALA A 9 18.36 30.15 27.38
C ALA A 9 18.07 30.64 25.96
N PHE A 10 18.80 30.11 24.97
CA PHE A 10 18.48 30.30 23.57
C PHE A 10 17.22 29.50 23.25
N TYR A 11 16.06 30.15 23.29
CA TYR A 11 14.86 29.66 22.63
C TYR A 11 14.92 30.14 21.18
N ILE A 12 15.30 29.23 20.27
CA ILE A 12 15.07 29.44 18.85
C ILE A 12 13.63 29.00 18.58
N THR A 13 12.74 29.97 18.39
CA THR A 13 11.41 29.73 17.82
C THR A 13 11.58 29.46 16.33
N ILE A 14 11.39 28.21 15.89
CA ILE A 14 11.20 27.88 14.47
C ILE A 14 9.76 27.42 14.29
N GLU A 15 9.05 28.13 13.42
CA GLU A 15 7.63 27.99 13.07
C GLU A 15 7.28 26.71 12.30
N GLN A 16 7.88 25.55 12.59
CA GLN A 16 7.43 24.25 12.04
C GLN A 16 7.79 23.09 12.99
N GLY A 17 6.95 22.88 14.01
CA GLY A 17 6.35 21.59 14.33
C GLY A 17 7.17 20.31 14.64
N ILE A 18 8.47 20.33 14.95
CA ILE A 18 9.20 19.09 15.31
C ILE A 18 9.78 19.16 16.74
N VAL A 19 9.08 18.52 17.68
CA VAL A 19 9.59 18.26 19.04
C VAL A 19 10.40 16.98 19.02
N ALA A 20 11.73 17.07 18.98
CA ALA A 20 12.61 15.97 19.41
C ALA A 20 12.99 16.23 20.87
N CYS A 21 12.12 15.79 21.78
CA CYS A 21 12.44 15.76 23.21
C CYS A 21 13.45 14.64 23.45
N LEU A 22 14.74 15.00 23.49
CA LEU A 22 15.81 14.06 23.80
C LEU A 22 15.84 13.81 25.32
N VAL A 23 14.88 13.03 25.81
CA VAL A 23 14.92 12.48 27.16
C VAL A 23 15.97 11.37 27.17
N ARG A 24 17.16 11.72 27.67
CA ARG A 24 18.22 10.77 28.01
C ARG A 24 17.80 9.98 29.25
N LEU A 25 17.06 8.89 29.06
CA LEU A 25 16.86 7.91 30.13
C LEU A 25 17.97 6.85 30.06
N ALA A 26 18.74 6.81 31.14
CA ALA A 26 19.73 5.81 31.41
C ALA A 26 19.06 4.49 31.81
N GLY A 27 19.50 3.38 31.22
CA GLY A 27 19.33 2.03 31.72
C GLY A 27 18.09 1.29 31.24
N PHE A 28 18.18 0.61 30.09
CA PHE A 28 17.43 -0.62 29.82
C PHE A 28 18.20 -1.45 28.78
N GLY A 29 18.18 -2.79 28.97
CA GLY A 29 19.15 -3.74 28.43
C GLY A 29 19.13 -3.95 26.91
N ASP A 30 20.22 -4.58 26.46
CA ASP A 30 20.48 -5.10 25.11
C ASP A 30 19.34 -5.98 24.59
N ASP A 31 18.43 -5.39 23.81
CA ASP A 31 17.62 -6.10 22.82
C ASP A 31 17.79 -5.38 21.48
N SER A 32 18.72 -5.89 20.67
CA SER A 32 19.19 -5.35 19.40
C SER A 32 18.15 -5.35 18.26
N SER A 33 16.88 -5.66 18.55
CA SER A 33 15.83 -5.76 17.53
C SER A 33 14.95 -4.51 17.38
N PHE A 34 14.98 -3.57 18.32
CA PHE A 34 14.11 -2.38 18.28
C PHE A 34 14.76 -1.17 17.60
N ALA A 35 16.10 -1.14 17.54
CA ALA A 35 16.88 0.00 17.04
C ALA A 35 16.91 0.12 15.51
N HIS A 36 16.50 -0.92 14.76
CA HIS A 36 16.40 -0.84 13.31
C HIS A 36 15.14 -0.08 12.85
N LYS A 37 14.08 -0.03 13.67
CA LYS A 37 12.74 0.42 13.24
C LYS A 37 12.45 1.93 13.42
N VAL A 38 13.47 2.76 13.71
CA VAL A 38 13.28 4.22 13.96
C VAL A 38 14.20 5.10 13.12
N ARG A 39 14.73 4.60 11.99
CA ARG A 39 15.60 5.38 11.10
C ARG A 39 15.16 5.37 9.65
N GLN A 40 13.93 5.83 9.39
CA GLN A 40 13.54 6.42 8.10
C GLN A 40 12.34 7.35 8.35
N LYS A 41 12.64 8.47 8.98
CA LYS A 41 11.76 9.64 8.97
C LYS A 41 11.89 10.28 7.59
N GLY A 42 10.76 10.67 7.01
CA GLY A 42 10.65 11.22 5.66
C GLY A 42 11.71 12.28 5.35
N ASP A 43 12.22 12.21 4.13
CA ASP A 43 12.82 13.26 3.31
C ASP A 43 13.46 12.56 2.08
N ASP A 44 12.64 11.99 1.19
CA ASP A 44 12.97 11.85 -0.24
C ASP A 44 11.70 11.41 -1.01
N LEU A 45 10.81 12.39 -1.24
CA LEU A 45 9.63 12.23 -2.09
C LEU A 45 9.96 12.37 -3.59
N ILE A 46 11.20 12.09 -4.00
CA ILE A 46 11.66 12.19 -5.38
C ILE A 46 12.33 10.87 -5.75
N MET A 47 11.57 10.04 -6.47
CA MET A 47 11.94 8.75 -7.07
C MET A 47 11.98 7.55 -6.11
N ALA A 48 10.83 7.23 -5.50
CA ALA A 48 10.61 5.90 -4.94
C ALA A 48 10.91 4.86 -6.05
N SER A 49 11.94 4.05 -5.84
CA SER A 49 12.29 2.96 -6.76
C SER A 49 11.24 1.85 -6.64
N ASP A 50 11.06 1.05 -7.69
CA ASP A 50 10.05 -0.03 -7.73
C ASP A 50 10.08 -0.93 -6.50
N GLU A 51 11.28 -1.20 -5.98
CA GLU A 51 11.51 -1.99 -4.77
C GLU A 51 11.01 -1.29 -3.50
N GLU A 52 11.18 0.02 -3.35
CA GLU A 52 10.68 0.76 -2.18
C GLU A 52 9.14 0.85 -2.18
N ILE A 53 8.53 0.94 -3.36
CA ILE A 53 7.07 0.86 -3.49
C ILE A 53 6.59 -0.53 -3.07
N PHE A 54 7.25 -1.57 -3.57
CA PHE A 54 6.92 -2.95 -3.23
C PHE A 54 7.05 -3.21 -1.73
N GLU A 55 8.15 -2.84 -1.09
CA GLU A 55 8.36 -3.01 0.35
C GLU A 55 7.27 -2.32 1.18
N LYS A 56 6.90 -1.08 0.85
CA LYS A 56 5.82 -0.36 1.54
C LYS A 56 4.44 -0.98 1.29
N VAL A 57 4.18 -1.44 0.06
CA VAL A 57 2.94 -2.16 -0.26
C VAL A 57 2.89 -3.48 0.51
N GLN A 58 4.00 -4.20 0.58
CA GLN A 58 4.13 -5.44 1.34
C GLN A 58 3.83 -5.21 2.83
N GLU A 59 4.48 -4.23 3.46
CA GLU A 59 4.21 -3.88 4.87
C GLU A 59 2.73 -3.50 5.06
N THR A 60 2.14 -2.79 4.09
CA THR A 60 0.72 -2.43 4.13
C THR A 60 -0.19 -3.65 4.08
N LEU A 61 0.13 -4.65 3.26
CA LEU A 61 -0.64 -5.87 3.09
C LEU A 61 -0.51 -6.79 4.30
N VAL A 62 0.70 -6.98 4.81
CA VAL A 62 0.99 -7.72 6.07
C VAL A 62 0.15 -7.15 7.21
N ASP A 63 0.15 -5.83 7.37
CA ASP A 63 -0.60 -5.17 8.43
C ASP A 63 -2.12 -5.20 8.23
N ALA A 64 -2.59 -5.21 6.98
CA ALA A 64 -4.02 -5.20 6.66
C ALA A 64 -4.63 -6.60 6.80
N LEU A 65 -3.93 -7.61 6.30
CA LEU A 65 -4.42 -9.00 6.22
C LEU A 65 -3.95 -9.85 7.41
N GLY A 66 -2.92 -9.41 8.13
CA GLY A 66 -2.33 -10.18 9.22
C GLY A 66 -1.59 -11.44 8.74
N VAL A 67 -1.04 -11.39 7.53
CA VAL A 67 -0.23 -12.45 6.89
C VAL A 67 1.26 -12.20 7.09
N ASP A 68 2.10 -13.21 6.89
CA ASP A 68 3.55 -13.04 7.00
C ASP A 68 4.14 -12.39 5.73
N ASP A 69 5.29 -11.71 5.87
CA ASP A 69 5.93 -10.98 4.76
C ASP A 69 6.42 -11.90 3.63
N ASP A 70 6.73 -13.16 3.95
CA ASP A 70 7.10 -14.20 3.00
C ASP A 70 5.92 -14.74 2.17
N GLU A 71 4.68 -14.54 2.62
CA GLU A 71 3.49 -14.90 1.84
C GLU A 71 3.16 -13.83 0.77
N VAL A 72 3.61 -12.59 0.99
CA VAL A 72 3.31 -11.44 0.12
C VAL A 72 4.32 -11.35 -1.02
N GLU A 73 4.11 -12.16 -2.05
CA GLU A 73 4.84 -12.09 -3.32
C GLU A 73 4.18 -11.14 -4.33
N SER A 74 4.95 -10.59 -5.28
CA SER A 74 4.40 -9.73 -6.34
C SER A 74 3.34 -10.42 -7.21
N SER A 75 3.50 -11.73 -7.45
CA SER A 75 2.52 -12.56 -8.14
C SER A 75 1.38 -13.08 -7.27
N ALA A 76 1.44 -12.90 -5.94
CA ALA A 76 0.41 -13.39 -5.04
C ALA A 76 -0.92 -12.69 -5.30
N THR A 77 -1.99 -13.47 -5.29
CA THR A 77 -3.36 -13.00 -5.42
C THR A 77 -3.92 -12.61 -4.06
N LEU A 78 -4.60 -11.47 -3.99
CA LEU A 78 -5.14 -10.97 -2.73
C LEU A 78 -6.17 -11.95 -2.14
N ILE A 79 -7.05 -12.50 -2.97
CA ILE A 79 -8.13 -13.38 -2.51
C ILE A 79 -7.68 -14.84 -2.40
N GLY A 80 -6.91 -15.33 -3.40
CA GLY A 80 -6.57 -16.74 -3.50
C GLY A 80 -5.43 -17.15 -2.57
N ASP A 81 -4.35 -16.37 -2.57
CA ASP A 81 -3.13 -16.68 -1.82
C ASP A 81 -3.14 -16.01 -0.43
N LEU A 82 -3.49 -14.73 -0.37
CA LEU A 82 -3.47 -13.96 0.89
C LEU A 82 -4.79 -14.00 1.68
N GLY A 83 -5.83 -14.63 1.13
CA GLY A 83 -7.11 -14.83 1.82
C GLY A 83 -7.91 -13.55 2.10
N ALA A 84 -7.66 -12.47 1.36
CA ALA A 84 -8.34 -11.19 1.55
C ALA A 84 -9.85 -11.29 1.32
N GLU A 85 -10.60 -10.77 2.28
CA GLU A 85 -12.05 -10.62 2.22
C GLU A 85 -12.47 -9.23 1.73
N SER A 86 -13.77 -9.09 1.43
CA SER A 86 -14.35 -7.83 0.96
C SER A 86 -14.10 -6.61 1.87
N ILE A 87 -13.90 -6.84 3.17
CA ILE A 87 -13.60 -5.80 4.17
C ILE A 87 -12.14 -5.36 4.05
N ASP A 88 -11.23 -6.31 3.82
CA ASP A 88 -9.80 -6.05 3.79
C ASP A 88 -9.42 -5.11 2.64
N PHE A 89 -10.13 -5.14 1.51
CA PHE A 89 -9.92 -4.19 0.42
C PHE A 89 -10.08 -2.72 0.87
N LEU A 90 -11.01 -2.45 1.80
CA LEU A 90 -11.20 -1.10 2.33
C LEU A 90 -10.04 -0.69 3.23
N ASP A 91 -9.53 -1.61 4.03
CA ASP A 91 -8.41 -1.38 4.93
C ASP A 91 -7.09 -1.22 4.17
N ILE A 92 -6.85 -2.04 3.14
CA ILE A 92 -5.72 -1.92 2.22
C ILE A 92 -5.72 -0.55 1.56
N VAL A 93 -6.85 -0.12 0.95
CA VAL A 93 -6.96 1.21 0.33
C VAL A 93 -6.65 2.31 1.34
N PHE A 94 -7.25 2.25 2.53
CA PHE A 94 -7.06 3.27 3.56
C PHE A 94 -5.59 3.37 4.01
N ARG A 95 -4.92 2.23 4.20
CA ARG A 95 -3.50 2.19 4.58
C ARG A 95 -2.59 2.66 3.46
N LEU A 96 -2.87 2.30 2.20
CA LEU A 96 -2.13 2.80 1.04
C LEU A 96 -2.26 4.33 0.92
N GLU A 97 -3.46 4.88 1.07
CA GLU A 97 -3.66 6.33 1.11
C GLU A 97 -2.82 7.00 2.21
N LYS A 98 -2.71 6.38 3.39
CA LYS A 98 -1.93 6.91 4.52
C LYS A 98 -0.43 6.79 4.31
N ASN A 99 0.05 5.68 3.77
CA ASN A 99 1.47 5.39 3.63
C ASN A 99 2.11 6.16 2.47
N PHE A 100 1.35 6.41 1.41
CA PHE A 100 1.82 7.13 0.22
C PHE A 100 1.28 8.56 0.11
N ASP A 101 0.47 9.01 1.07
CA ASP A 101 -0.23 10.31 1.07
C ASP A 101 -1.01 10.60 -0.22
N ILE A 102 -1.61 9.54 -0.79
CA ILE A 102 -2.41 9.60 -2.02
C ILE A 102 -3.91 9.56 -1.72
N LYS A 103 -4.72 9.95 -2.70
CA LYS A 103 -6.19 9.84 -2.66
C LYS A 103 -6.66 8.80 -3.65
N ILE A 104 -7.25 7.72 -3.13
CA ILE A 104 -7.77 6.59 -3.89
C ILE A 104 -9.28 6.54 -3.62
N PRO A 105 -10.11 7.03 -4.56
CA PRO A 105 -11.55 6.93 -4.40
C PRO A 105 -12.00 5.46 -4.38
N ARG A 106 -13.04 5.20 -3.59
CA ARG A 106 -13.65 3.88 -3.46
C ARG A 106 -14.11 3.37 -4.84
N GLY A 107 -13.78 2.12 -5.15
CA GLY A 107 -14.11 1.52 -6.44
C GLY A 107 -13.06 1.75 -7.54
N GLU A 108 -12.02 2.55 -7.29
CA GLU A 108 -10.98 2.78 -8.30
C GLU A 108 -9.93 1.67 -8.32
N LEU A 109 -9.33 1.36 -7.16
CA LEU A 109 -8.38 0.25 -7.05
C LEU A 109 -9.10 -1.11 -7.11
N PHE A 110 -10.25 -1.21 -6.44
CA PHE A 110 -11.06 -2.42 -6.35
C PHE A 110 -12.50 -2.12 -6.79
N PRO A 111 -12.85 -2.35 -8.07
CA PRO A 111 -14.20 -2.05 -8.55
C PRO A 111 -15.24 -2.97 -7.90
N GLU A 112 -16.13 -2.39 -7.08
CA GLU A 112 -17.16 -3.12 -6.31
C GLU A 112 -18.20 -3.87 -7.16
N ASN A 113 -18.20 -3.66 -8.48
CA ASN A 113 -19.17 -4.21 -9.42
C ASN A 113 -18.53 -5.06 -10.53
N LEU A 114 -17.29 -5.54 -10.35
CA LEU A 114 -16.61 -6.32 -11.39
C LEU A 114 -17.36 -7.61 -11.78
N ALA A 115 -18.11 -8.18 -10.83
CA ALA A 115 -18.92 -9.38 -11.00
C ALA A 115 -20.43 -9.12 -10.95
N SER A 116 -20.86 -7.84 -10.83
CA SER A 116 -22.29 -7.51 -10.84
C SER A 116 -22.84 -7.83 -12.22
N ALA A 117 -23.67 -8.87 -12.30
CA ALA A 117 -24.20 -9.50 -13.51
C ALA A 117 -25.17 -8.63 -14.33
N ASP A 118 -25.14 -7.31 -14.15
CA ASP A 118 -25.95 -6.40 -14.92
C ASP A 118 -25.26 -6.13 -16.26
N SER A 119 -25.96 -6.48 -17.35
CA SER A 119 -25.62 -6.25 -18.77
C SER A 119 -24.64 -7.20 -19.47
N GLY A 120 -24.69 -8.52 -19.21
CA GLY A 120 -24.06 -9.52 -20.10
C GLY A 120 -22.54 -9.65 -19.98
N PHE A 121 -22.00 -9.24 -18.83
CA PHE A 121 -20.59 -9.36 -18.48
C PHE A 121 -20.12 -10.82 -18.43
N VAL A 122 -21.02 -11.72 -18.03
CA VAL A 122 -20.78 -13.15 -17.89
C VAL A 122 -21.78 -13.94 -18.72
N ALA A 123 -21.30 -14.88 -19.54
CA ALA A 123 -22.10 -15.88 -20.23
C ALA A 123 -21.45 -17.26 -20.04
N ASP A 124 -22.26 -18.27 -19.70
CA ASP A 124 -21.81 -19.66 -19.56
C ASP A 124 -20.61 -19.85 -18.59
N GLY A 125 -20.58 -19.06 -17.50
CA GLY A 125 -19.49 -19.11 -16.51
C GLY A 125 -18.18 -18.45 -16.97
N LYS A 126 -18.19 -17.77 -18.11
CA LYS A 126 -17.06 -17.02 -18.67
C LYS A 126 -17.38 -15.53 -18.81
N VAL A 127 -16.36 -14.70 -18.68
CA VAL A 127 -16.45 -13.27 -18.98
C VAL A 127 -16.51 -13.10 -20.50
N THR A 128 -17.49 -12.34 -20.97
CA THR A 128 -17.70 -12.08 -22.41
C THR A 128 -16.64 -11.11 -22.95
N GLU A 129 -16.47 -11.03 -24.27
CA GLU A 129 -15.55 -10.05 -24.88
C GLU A 129 -15.85 -8.61 -24.43
N GLY A 130 -17.13 -8.27 -24.27
CA GLY A 130 -17.55 -6.96 -23.73
C GLY A 130 -17.18 -6.78 -22.25
N GLY A 131 -17.20 -7.85 -21.46
CA GLY A 131 -16.71 -7.83 -20.09
C GLY A 131 -15.19 -7.66 -20.03
N ILE A 132 -14.44 -8.36 -20.87
CA ILE A 132 -12.97 -8.22 -20.97
C ILE A 132 -12.59 -6.79 -21.38
N ALA A 133 -13.30 -6.17 -22.33
CA ALA A 133 -13.06 -4.79 -22.72
C ALA A 133 -13.28 -3.81 -21.54
N GLN A 134 -14.33 -4.01 -20.75
CA GLN A 134 -14.58 -3.23 -19.55
C GLN A 134 -13.54 -3.46 -18.45
N LEU A 135 -13.04 -4.69 -18.28
CA LEU A 135 -11.94 -4.98 -17.35
C LEU A 135 -10.68 -4.21 -17.74
N ARG A 136 -10.35 -4.16 -19.03
CA ARG A 136 -9.19 -3.39 -19.54
C ARG A 136 -9.34 -1.88 -19.30
N GLU A 137 -10.55 -1.36 -19.45
CA GLU A 137 -10.83 0.06 -19.21
C GLU A 137 -10.78 0.43 -17.73
N LYS A 138 -11.38 -0.40 -16.87
CA LYS A 138 -11.48 -0.13 -15.43
C LYS A 138 -10.23 -0.52 -14.65
N MET A 139 -9.45 -1.48 -15.13
CA MET A 139 -8.25 -1.99 -14.47
C MET A 139 -7.06 -2.00 -15.45
N PRO A 140 -6.53 -0.83 -15.83
CA PRO A 140 -5.39 -0.73 -16.75
C PRO A 140 -4.09 -1.32 -16.17
N HIS A 141 -4.05 -1.59 -14.86
CA HIS A 141 -2.88 -2.14 -14.16
C HIS A 141 -2.96 -3.66 -13.92
N ALA A 142 -4.12 -4.28 -14.19
CA ALA A 142 -4.29 -5.72 -14.06
C ALA A 142 -3.88 -6.45 -15.35
N ASP A 143 -3.41 -7.69 -15.23
CA ASP A 143 -3.03 -8.52 -16.38
C ASP A 143 -4.26 -9.16 -17.06
N VAL A 144 -5.07 -8.32 -17.71
CA VAL A 144 -6.28 -8.75 -18.41
C VAL A 144 -5.95 -9.52 -19.70
N ASP A 145 -4.75 -9.36 -20.24
CA ASP A 145 -4.27 -10.10 -21.41
C ASP A 145 -4.14 -11.60 -21.11
N SER A 146 -3.51 -11.96 -20.00
CA SER A 146 -3.42 -13.34 -19.55
C SER A 146 -4.79 -13.93 -19.21
N PHE A 147 -5.67 -13.14 -18.59
CA PHE A 147 -7.04 -13.56 -18.31
C PHE A 147 -7.89 -13.79 -19.57
N ALA A 148 -7.69 -12.99 -20.62
CA ALA A 148 -8.42 -13.13 -21.88
C ALA A 148 -8.14 -14.47 -22.59
N ALA A 149 -7.02 -15.13 -22.29
CA ALA A 149 -6.71 -16.46 -22.82
C ALA A 149 -7.63 -17.57 -22.25
N ASP A 150 -8.12 -17.39 -21.01
CA ASP A 150 -9.09 -18.28 -20.38
C ASP A 150 -10.01 -17.49 -19.43
N PRO A 151 -11.01 -16.77 -19.97
CA PRO A 151 -11.78 -15.76 -19.26
C PRO A 151 -12.86 -16.39 -18.40
N GLN A 152 -12.47 -17.19 -17.41
CA GLN A 152 -13.40 -17.85 -16.50
C GLN A 152 -13.75 -16.93 -15.32
N VAL A 153 -15.00 -16.93 -14.88
CA VAL A 153 -15.44 -16.08 -13.77
C VAL A 153 -14.71 -16.42 -12.47
N ASN A 154 -14.37 -17.69 -12.26
CA ASN A 154 -13.61 -18.13 -11.08
C ASN A 154 -12.14 -17.67 -11.10
N LYS A 155 -11.64 -17.12 -12.22
CA LYS A 155 -10.29 -16.52 -12.34
C LYS A 155 -10.28 -15.00 -12.23
N ILE A 156 -11.45 -14.37 -12.07
CA ILE A 156 -11.52 -12.93 -11.81
C ILE A 156 -10.72 -12.53 -10.55
N PRO A 157 -10.75 -13.30 -9.44
CA PRO A 157 -9.93 -13.01 -8.27
C PRO A 157 -8.42 -12.93 -8.58
N ASP A 158 -7.95 -13.72 -9.54
CA ASP A 158 -6.53 -13.80 -9.93
C ASP A 158 -6.03 -12.50 -10.57
N LEU A 159 -6.92 -11.61 -11.02
CA LEU A 159 -6.57 -10.29 -11.54
C LEU A 159 -6.10 -9.33 -10.44
N PHE A 160 -6.46 -9.60 -9.19
CA PHE A 160 -6.13 -8.76 -8.04
C PHE A 160 -4.86 -9.26 -7.37
N THR A 161 -3.70 -8.86 -7.91
CA THR A 161 -2.38 -9.23 -7.38
C THR A 161 -1.70 -8.09 -6.62
N VAL A 162 -0.68 -8.43 -5.86
CA VAL A 162 0.20 -7.44 -5.19
C VAL A 162 0.88 -6.53 -6.23
N ASP A 163 1.33 -7.09 -7.35
CA ASP A 163 1.92 -6.33 -8.46
C ASP A 163 0.94 -5.30 -9.05
N MET A 164 -0.36 -5.62 -9.16
CA MET A 164 -1.38 -4.65 -9.59
C MET A 164 -1.41 -3.42 -8.67
N ILE A 165 -1.34 -3.64 -7.34
CA ILE A 165 -1.31 -2.56 -6.36
C ILE A 165 -0.03 -1.73 -6.52
N CYS A 166 1.13 -2.37 -6.65
CA CYS A 166 2.41 -1.69 -6.83
C CYS A 166 2.39 -0.81 -8.10
N LYS A 167 1.88 -1.33 -9.21
CA LYS A 167 1.71 -0.59 -10.47
C LYS A 167 0.76 0.59 -10.33
N PHE A 168 -0.34 0.42 -9.59
CA PHE A 168 -1.28 1.49 -9.32
C PHE A 168 -0.65 2.59 -8.47
N VAL A 169 0.03 2.25 -7.37
CA VAL A 169 0.72 3.23 -6.52
C VAL A 169 1.79 3.97 -7.33
N LYS A 170 2.57 3.26 -8.13
CA LYS A 170 3.56 3.86 -9.04
C LYS A 170 2.93 4.86 -10.00
N SER A 171 1.76 4.55 -10.58
CA SER A 171 1.07 5.47 -11.50
C SER A 171 0.55 6.74 -10.82
N ARG A 172 0.39 6.72 -9.49
CA ARG A 172 0.00 7.89 -8.68
C ARG A 172 1.18 8.73 -8.19
N LEU A 173 2.38 8.15 -8.09
CA LEU A 173 3.59 8.82 -7.61
C LEU A 173 4.41 9.50 -8.71
N ASN A 174 4.12 9.20 -9.98
CA ASN A 174 4.92 9.57 -11.15
C ASN A 174 4.24 10.63 -12.03
#